data_AF-A0A7C2ZIQ2-F1
#
_entry.id   AF-A0A7C2ZIQ2-F1
#
_cell.length_a   1.000
_cell.length_b   1.000
_cell.length_c   1.000
_cell.angle_alpha   90.00
_cell.angle_beta   90.00
_cell.angle_gamma   90.00
#
_symmetry.space_group_name_H-M   'P 1'
#
loop_
_entity.id
_entity.type
_entity.pdbx_description
1 polymer ?
#
loop_
_entity_poly.entity_id
_entity_poly.type
_entity_poly.pdbx_seq_one_letter_code
_entity_poly.pdbx_strand_id
1 'polypeptide(L)'
;MRGDVSMYKVSVCLIILAILASAILCGCGDKEADIGRKLLAQGKYEEAIIHLKGAVQRHPSDPDLHYSLGLAYSGAGRYDKAMDEFQVALSFAPDRTDIRYEMAKAAWKLGRRLVPLKTFIKILKSNPTPKQEAEIRELAAEPHPVLQLTNT
;
A
#
# COMPACT_ATOMS: atom_id res chain seq x y z
N MET A 1 -59.91 -4.22 1.61
CA MET A 1 -58.94 -3.76 2.62
C MET A 1 -57.82 -4.79 2.79
N ARG A 2 -56.87 -4.88 1.84
CA ARG A 2 -55.75 -5.85 1.84
C ARG A 2 -54.46 -5.28 1.19
N GLY A 3 -54.35 -3.95 1.08
CA GLY A 3 -53.20 -3.29 0.43
C GLY A 3 -52.10 -2.83 1.39
N ASP A 4 -52.43 -2.52 2.64
CA ASP A 4 -51.53 -1.73 3.50
C ASP A 4 -50.48 -2.58 4.24
N VAL A 5 -50.82 -3.83 4.58
CA VAL A 5 -49.95 -4.73 5.35
C VAL A 5 -48.72 -5.18 4.54
N SER A 6 -48.83 -5.26 3.20
CA SER A 6 -47.73 -5.65 2.32
C SER A 6 -46.73 -4.51 2.11
N MET A 7 -47.22 -3.28 2.01
CA MET A 7 -46.39 -2.08 1.83
C MET A 7 -45.58 -1.77 3.09
N TYR A 8 -46.18 -1.94 4.27
CA TYR A 8 -45.51 -1.82 5.57
C TYR A 8 -44.33 -2.79 5.71
N LYS A 9 -44.46 -4.05 5.29
CA LYS A 9 -43.37 -5.05 5.36
C LYS A 9 -42.19 -4.70 4.46
N VAL A 10 -42.45 -4.18 3.26
CA VAL A 10 -41.40 -3.75 2.32
C VAL A 10 -40.67 -2.52 2.85
N SER A 11 -41.39 -1.52 3.38
CA SER A 11 -40.78 -0.34 4.01
C SER A 11 -39.96 -0.69 5.26
N VAL A 12 -40.48 -1.57 6.13
CA VAL A 12 -39.73 -2.02 7.32
C VAL A 12 -38.48 -2.80 6.92
N CYS A 13 -38.55 -3.61 5.85
CA CYS A 13 -37.38 -4.34 5.33
C CYS A 13 -36.31 -3.38 4.78
N LEU A 14 -36.70 -2.33 4.04
CA LEU A 14 -35.76 -1.31 3.55
C LEU A 14 -35.14 -0.50 4.69
N ILE A 15 -35.91 -0.18 5.74
CA ILE A 15 -35.40 0.52 6.91
C ILE A 15 -34.43 -0.37 7.70
N ILE A 16 -34.74 -1.67 7.88
CA ILE A 16 -33.83 -2.63 8.52
C ILE A 16 -32.55 -2.81 7.70
N LEU A 17 -32.64 -2.91 6.38
CA LEU A 17 -31.48 -2.99 5.49
C LEU A 17 -30.62 -1.72 5.54
N ALA A 18 -31.25 -0.54 5.59
CA ALA A 18 -30.55 0.73 5.74
C ALA A 18 -29.90 0.88 7.14
N ILE A 19 -30.55 0.42 8.20
CA ILE A 19 -29.99 0.40 9.56
C ILE A 19 -28.83 -0.60 9.65
N LEU A 20 -28.95 -1.80 9.07
CA LEU A 20 -27.86 -2.77 8.98
C LEU A 20 -26.68 -2.26 8.14
N ALA A 21 -26.94 -1.49 7.08
CA ALA A 21 -25.89 -0.83 6.30
C ALA A 21 -25.20 0.30 7.10
N SER A 22 -25.95 1.03 7.93
CA SER A 22 -25.40 2.07 8.80
C SER A 22 -24.65 1.53 10.03
N ALA A 23 -24.96 0.32 10.48
CA ALA A 23 -24.26 -0.38 11.56
C ALA A 23 -22.85 -0.88 11.17
N ILE A 24 -22.51 -0.85 9.88
CA ILE A 24 -21.14 -1.07 9.37
C ILE A 24 -20.30 0.21 9.53
N LEU A 25 -20.91 1.37 9.79
CA LEU A 25 -20.24 2.66 9.81
C LEU A 25 -19.90 3.17 11.22
N CYS A 26 -20.07 2.37 12.26
CA CYS A 26 -19.79 2.82 13.63
C CYS A 26 -18.96 1.80 14.42
N GLY A 27 -17.65 2.07 14.54
CA GLY A 27 -16.85 1.53 15.64
C GLY A 27 -15.39 1.23 15.35
N CYS A 28 -14.51 2.03 15.98
CA CYS A 28 -13.09 1.79 16.30
C CYS A 28 -12.07 1.92 15.16
N GLY A 29 -11.06 2.78 15.38
CA GLY A 29 -9.88 2.89 14.53
C GLY A 29 -9.31 1.51 14.21
N ASP A 30 -8.87 1.34 12.96
CA ASP A 30 -8.51 0.05 12.38
C ASP A 30 -7.40 -0.63 13.18
N LYS A 31 -7.80 -1.41 14.19
CA LYS A 31 -6.89 -2.23 15.00
C LYS A 31 -6.00 -3.08 14.11
N GLU A 32 -6.52 -3.52 12.97
CA GLU A 32 -5.76 -4.27 11.96
C GLU A 32 -4.71 -3.42 11.25
N ALA A 33 -4.96 -2.13 10.97
CA ALA A 33 -3.94 -1.25 10.43
C ALA A 33 -2.80 -1.03 11.43
N ASP A 34 -3.13 -0.82 12.71
CA ASP A 34 -2.13 -0.66 13.77
C ASP A 34 -1.32 -1.93 14.00
N ILE A 35 -1.99 -3.10 14.05
CA ILE A 35 -1.33 -4.40 14.14
C ILE A 35 -0.42 -4.60 12.92
N GLY A 36 -0.93 -4.33 11.72
CA GLY A 36 -0.19 -4.44 10.47
C GLY A 36 1.08 -3.59 10.46
N ARG A 37 0.99 -2.31 10.85
CA ARG A 37 2.13 -1.40 10.97
C ARG A 37 3.13 -1.86 12.04
N LYS A 38 2.65 -2.37 13.18
CA LYS A 38 3.52 -2.89 14.23
C LYS A 38 4.28 -4.14 13.78
N LEU A 39 3.60 -5.06 13.09
CA LEU A 39 4.22 -6.25 12.52
C LEU A 39 5.24 -5.89 11.44
N LEU A 40 4.94 -4.89 10.61
CA LEU A 40 5.87 -4.34 9.62
C LEU A 40 7.14 -3.83 10.29
N ALA A 41 7.01 -3.04 11.36
CA ALA A 41 8.15 -2.53 12.13
C ALA A 41 8.99 -3.65 12.80
N GLN A 42 8.38 -4.81 13.07
CA GLN A 42 9.05 -6.00 13.58
C GLN A 42 9.67 -6.88 12.48
N GLY A 43 9.53 -6.50 11.21
CA GLY A 43 9.99 -7.31 10.07
C GLY A 43 9.14 -8.55 9.78
N LYS A 44 7.97 -8.68 10.41
CA LYS A 44 7.05 -9.81 10.22
C LYS A 44 6.16 -9.56 8.99
N TYR A 45 6.78 -9.57 7.82
CA TYR A 45 6.16 -9.08 6.59
C TYR A 45 4.91 -9.85 6.16
N GLU A 46 4.91 -11.18 6.24
CA GLU A 46 3.75 -11.99 5.84
C GLU A 46 2.54 -11.77 6.76
N GLU A 47 2.77 -11.68 8.08
CA GLU A 47 1.71 -11.37 9.05
C GLU A 47 1.19 -9.94 8.84
N ALA A 48 2.09 -8.98 8.60
CA ALA A 48 1.72 -7.60 8.31
C ALA A 48 0.84 -7.50 7.05
N ILE A 49 1.16 -8.25 5.99
CA ILE A 49 0.36 -8.28 4.76
C ILE A 49 -1.07 -8.70 5.04
N ILE A 50 -1.30 -9.73 5.86
CA ILE A 50 -2.66 -10.21 6.18
C ILE A 50 -3.50 -9.09 6.81
N HIS A 51 -2.97 -8.44 7.84
CA HIS A 51 -3.68 -7.39 8.56
C HIS A 51 -3.86 -6.12 7.72
N LEU A 52 -2.83 -5.73 6.95
CA LEU A 52 -2.89 -4.54 6.10
C LEU A 52 -3.85 -4.73 4.92
N LYS A 53 -3.98 -5.95 4.36
CA LYS A 53 -5.00 -6.23 3.34
C LYS A 53 -6.42 -6.07 3.87
N GLY A 54 -6.68 -6.51 5.10
CA GLY A 54 -7.99 -6.29 5.75
C GLY A 54 -8.28 -4.80 5.95
N ALA A 55 -7.28 -4.03 6.37
CA ALA A 55 -7.40 -2.58 6.53
C ALA A 55 -7.67 -1.86 5.19
N VAL A 56 -6.94 -2.21 4.12
CA VAL A 56 -7.15 -1.66 2.77
C VAL A 56 -8.54 -1.98 2.24
N GLN A 57 -9.10 -3.16 2.53
CA GLN A 57 -10.47 -3.49 2.09
C GLN A 57 -11.54 -2.58 2.72
N ARG A 58 -11.31 -2.12 3.96
CA ARG A 58 -12.23 -1.18 4.63
C ARG A 58 -12.01 0.25 4.19
N HIS A 59 -10.76 0.64 3.95
CA HIS A 59 -10.38 2.00 3.55
C HIS A 59 -9.57 1.97 2.25
N PRO A 60 -10.23 1.65 1.11
CA PRO A 60 -9.56 1.44 -0.17
C PRO A 60 -8.98 2.72 -0.80
N SER A 61 -9.25 3.88 -0.20
CA SER A 61 -8.72 5.17 -0.66
C SER A 61 -7.67 5.76 0.28
N ASP A 62 -7.25 5.03 1.32
CA ASP A 62 -6.24 5.52 2.26
C ASP A 62 -4.82 5.27 1.70
N PRO A 63 -4.08 6.32 1.29
CA PRO A 63 -2.75 6.17 0.72
C PRO A 63 -1.73 5.60 1.72
N ASP A 64 -1.89 5.83 3.03
CA ASP A 64 -0.94 5.36 4.04
C ASP A 64 -1.08 3.85 4.30
N LEU A 65 -2.28 3.30 4.13
CA LEU A 65 -2.50 1.85 4.18
C LEU A 65 -1.90 1.15 2.97
N HIS A 66 -2.14 1.69 1.77
CA HIS A 66 -1.52 1.19 0.55
C HIS A 66 0.01 1.30 0.61
N TYR A 67 0.55 2.41 1.12
CA TYR A 67 1.98 2.56 1.36
C TYR A 67 2.53 1.52 2.33
N SER A 68 1.87 1.32 3.48
CA SER A 68 2.27 0.32 4.48
C SER A 68 2.22 -1.10 3.90
N LEU A 69 1.20 -1.42 3.11
CA LEU A 69 1.06 -2.73 2.45
C LEU A 69 2.15 -2.92 1.39
N GLY A 70 2.48 -1.87 0.63
CA GLY A 70 3.60 -1.88 -0.32
C GLY A 70 4.95 -2.12 0.37
N LEU A 71 5.19 -1.47 1.51
CA LEU A 71 6.39 -1.73 2.33
C LEU A 71 6.45 -3.18 2.81
N ALA A 72 5.32 -3.74 3.26
CA ALA A 72 5.25 -5.13 3.70
C ALA A 72 5.55 -6.10 2.56
N TYR A 73 4.99 -5.88 1.37
CA TYR A 73 5.32 -6.68 0.19
C TYR A 73 6.79 -6.55 -0.22
N SER A 74 7.36 -5.34 -0.16
CA SER A 74 8.77 -5.09 -0.46
C SER A 74 9.69 -5.85 0.51
N GLY A 75 9.40 -5.80 1.82
CA GLY A 75 10.12 -6.56 2.84
C GLY A 75 10.01 -8.08 2.66
N ALA A 76 8.88 -8.57 2.15
CA ALA A 76 8.69 -9.97 1.78
C ALA A 76 9.32 -10.36 0.42
N GLY A 77 10.03 -9.44 -0.26
CA GLY A 77 10.64 -9.66 -1.57
C GLY A 77 9.65 -9.71 -2.74
N ARG A 78 8.38 -9.36 -2.51
CA ARG A 78 7.31 -9.36 -3.52
C ARG A 78 7.22 -8.01 -4.21
N TYR A 79 8.28 -7.63 -4.91
CA TYR A 79 8.44 -6.26 -5.44
C TYR A 79 7.39 -5.85 -6.48
N ASP A 80 6.89 -6.77 -7.31
CA ASP A 80 5.80 -6.47 -8.25
C ASP A 80 4.54 -5.98 -7.50
N LYS A 81 4.12 -6.72 -6.48
CA LYS A 81 2.96 -6.35 -5.64
C LYS A 81 3.21 -5.07 -4.86
N ALA A 82 4.44 -4.86 -4.39
CA ALA A 82 4.80 -3.61 -3.73
C ALA A 82 4.61 -2.41 -4.66
N MET A 83 5.04 -2.53 -5.92
CA MET A 83 4.85 -1.47 -6.92
C MET A 83 3.37 -1.18 -7.20
N ASP A 84 2.52 -2.22 -7.30
CA ASP A 84 1.08 -2.04 -7.49
C ASP A 84 0.47 -1.21 -6.35
N GLU A 85 0.78 -1.55 -5.10
CA GLU A 85 0.26 -0.82 -3.93
C GLU A 85 0.81 0.60 -3.84
N PHE A 86 2.09 0.82 -4.14
CA PHE A 86 2.66 2.16 -4.20
C PHE A 86 2.03 3.02 -5.30
N GLN A 87 1.69 2.43 -6.44
CA GLN A 87 1.00 3.12 -7.53
C GLN A 87 -0.40 3.56 -7.10
N VAL A 88 -1.13 2.71 -6.37
CA VAL A 88 -2.43 3.07 -5.80
C VAL A 88 -2.26 4.19 -4.77
N ALA A 89 -1.30 4.09 -3.85
CA ALA A 89 -1.03 5.13 -2.87
C ALA A 89 -0.71 6.50 -3.53
N LEU A 90 0.12 6.51 -4.58
CA LEU A 90 0.45 7.72 -5.35
C LEU A 90 -0.72 8.26 -6.16
N SER A 91 -1.73 7.44 -6.48
CA SER A 91 -2.94 7.93 -7.14
C SER A 91 -3.80 8.80 -6.21
N PHE A 92 -3.79 8.50 -4.90
CA PHE A 92 -4.49 9.28 -3.87
C PHE A 92 -3.62 10.40 -3.28
N ALA A 93 -2.29 10.21 -3.23
CA ALA A 93 -1.34 11.19 -2.68
C ALA A 93 -0.15 11.41 -3.64
N PRO A 94 -0.34 12.15 -4.75
CA PRO A 94 0.63 12.26 -5.84
C PRO A 94 1.87 13.10 -5.49
N ASP A 95 1.89 13.80 -4.36
CA ASP A 95 3.00 14.62 -3.88
C ASP A 95 3.98 13.84 -2.98
N ARG A 96 3.59 12.65 -2.52
CA ARG A 96 4.37 11.77 -1.62
C ARG A 96 5.66 11.27 -2.26
N THR A 97 6.75 11.94 -1.92
CA THR A 97 8.09 11.65 -2.47
C THR A 97 8.74 10.45 -1.80
N ASP A 98 8.40 10.18 -0.54
CA ASP A 98 8.70 8.96 0.21
C ASP A 98 8.16 7.71 -0.51
N ILE A 99 6.91 7.74 -0.97
CA ILE A 99 6.30 6.59 -1.69
C ILE A 99 6.96 6.38 -3.05
N ARG A 100 7.20 7.46 -3.80
CA ARG A 100 7.95 7.39 -5.07
C ARG A 100 9.34 6.79 -4.91
N TYR A 101 10.00 7.13 -3.80
CA TYR A 101 11.31 6.61 -3.47
C TYR A 101 11.28 5.10 -3.24
N GLU A 102 10.36 4.61 -2.41
CA GLU A 102 10.22 3.17 -2.13
C GLU A 102 9.76 2.37 -3.36
N MET A 103 8.90 2.95 -4.20
CA MET A 103 8.53 2.35 -5.49
C MET A 103 9.74 2.23 -6.43
N ALA A 104 10.60 3.25 -6.51
CA ALA A 104 11.81 3.20 -7.30
C ALA A 104 12.79 2.14 -6.77
N LYS A 105 12.91 1.99 -5.45
CA LYS A 105 13.70 0.92 -4.81
C LYS A 105 13.17 -0.47 -5.16
N ALA A 106 11.86 -0.69 -5.03
CA ALA A 106 11.24 -1.96 -5.38
C ALA A 106 11.48 -2.31 -6.87
N ALA A 107 11.32 -1.33 -7.76
CA ALA A 107 11.57 -1.50 -9.19
C ALA A 107 13.05 -1.78 -9.53
N TRP A 108 14.00 -1.22 -8.77
CA TRP A 108 15.43 -1.53 -8.89
C TRP A 108 15.73 -2.98 -8.50
N LYS A 109 15.21 -3.44 -7.35
CA LYS A 109 15.39 -4.82 -6.87
C LYS A 109 14.70 -5.84 -7.78
N LEU A 110 13.65 -5.43 -8.50
CA LEU A 110 12.99 -6.21 -9.55
C LEU A 110 13.79 -6.27 -10.88
N GLY A 111 14.87 -5.49 -11.02
CA GLY A 111 15.71 -5.46 -12.23
C GLY A 111 15.18 -4.54 -13.34
N ARG A 112 14.15 -3.72 -13.09
CA ARG A 112 13.64 -2.74 -14.06
C ARG A 112 14.49 -1.46 -14.01
N ARG A 113 15.60 -1.40 -14.75
CA ARG A 113 16.64 -0.35 -14.61
C ARG A 113 16.24 1.09 -14.98
N LEU A 114 15.41 1.29 -16.01
CA LEU A 114 15.24 2.63 -16.60
C LEU A 114 14.30 3.56 -15.80
N VAL A 115 13.25 3.00 -15.20
CA VAL A 115 12.23 3.78 -14.46
C VAL A 115 12.77 4.33 -13.11
N PRO A 116 13.46 3.53 -12.27
CA PRO A 116 14.02 3.98 -10.99
C PRO A 116 15.06 5.07 -11.13
N LEU A 117 15.98 4.96 -12.11
CA LEU A 117 17.07 5.92 -12.28
C LEU A 117 16.56 7.35 -12.53
N LYS A 118 15.55 7.49 -13.40
CA LYS A 118 14.94 8.79 -13.67
C LYS A 118 14.30 9.38 -12.40
N THR A 119 13.65 8.54 -11.60
CA THR A 119 13.03 8.94 -10.34
C THR A 119 14.07 9.33 -9.29
N PHE A 120 15.13 8.53 -9.12
CA PHE A 120 16.23 8.83 -8.19
C PHE A 120 16.94 10.13 -8.55
N ILE A 121 17.23 10.39 -9.83
CA ILE A 121 17.80 11.66 -10.28
C ILE A 121 16.89 12.84 -9.93
N LYS A 122 15.56 12.67 -10.08
CA LYS A 122 14.60 13.72 -9.72
C LYS A 122 14.62 13.99 -8.21
N ILE A 123 14.66 12.94 -7.38
CA ILE A 123 14.71 13.05 -5.90
C ILE A 123 16.01 13.73 -5.45
N LEU A 124 17.15 13.34 -6.02
CA LEU A 124 18.45 13.95 -5.71
C LEU A 124 18.52 15.44 -6.07
N LYS A 125 17.72 15.90 -7.03
CA LYS A 125 17.65 17.32 -7.44
C LYS A 125 16.69 18.16 -6.59
N SER A 126 15.80 17.54 -5.81
CA SER A 126 14.70 18.23 -5.11
C SER A 126 14.89 18.32 -3.59
N ASN A 127 16.13 18.32 -3.10
CA ASN A 127 16.53 18.16 -1.68
C ASN A 127 16.22 16.76 -1.11
N PRO A 128 17.07 15.76 -1.37
CA PRO A 128 16.96 14.45 -0.74
C PRO A 128 17.29 14.54 0.76
N THR A 129 16.73 13.63 1.57
CA THR A 129 17.25 13.40 2.92
C THR A 129 18.63 12.73 2.85
N PRO A 130 19.52 12.91 3.85
CA PRO A 130 20.82 12.24 3.86
C PRO A 130 20.71 10.71 3.74
N LYS A 131 19.65 10.13 4.32
CA LYS A 131 19.33 8.70 4.18
C LYS A 131 19.03 8.31 2.73
N GLN A 132 18.18 9.08 2.04
CA GLN A 132 17.88 8.83 0.63
C GLN A 132 19.12 9.00 -0.25
N GLU A 133 19.94 10.01 0.00
CA GLU A 133 21.18 10.22 -0.77
C GLU A 133 22.16 9.05 -0.60
N ALA A 134 22.38 8.59 0.64
CA ALA A 134 23.25 7.45 0.93
C ALA A 134 22.72 6.15 0.29
N GLU A 135 21.44 5.84 0.49
CA GLU A 135 20.82 4.63 -0.08
C GLU A 135 20.80 4.66 -1.62
N ILE A 136 20.54 5.81 -2.27
CA ILE A 136 20.58 5.90 -3.75
C ILE A 136 21.99 5.65 -4.28
N ARG A 137 23.02 6.17 -3.59
CA ARG A 137 24.42 5.94 -3.94
C ARG A 137 24.83 4.48 -3.76
N GLU A 138 24.39 3.86 -2.66
CA GLU A 138 24.60 2.44 -2.40
C GLU A 138 23.94 1.57 -3.47
N LEU A 139 22.67 1.83 -3.80
CA LEU A 139 21.95 1.12 -4.86
C LEU A 139 22.62 1.27 -6.22
N ALA A 140 23.18 2.45 -6.52
CA ALA A 140 23.94 2.68 -7.75
C ALA A 140 25.28 1.93 -7.78
N ALA A 141 25.82 1.55 -6.62
CA ALA A 141 27.06 0.78 -6.48
C ALA A 141 26.83 -0.74 -6.43
N GLU A 142 25.62 -1.22 -6.11
CA GLU A 142 25.29 -2.65 -6.11
C GLU A 142 25.38 -3.26 -7.52
N PRO A 143 26.06 -4.41 -7.71
CA PRO A 143 26.02 -5.14 -8.96
C PRO A 143 24.59 -5.64 -9.21
N HIS A 144 24.05 -5.29 -10.37
CA HIS A 144 22.64 -5.46 -10.71
C HIS A 144 22.18 -6.92 -10.61
N PRO A 145 20.96 -7.23 -10.09
CA PRO A 145 20.48 -8.60 -9.92
C PRO A 145 20.50 -9.44 -11.21
N VAL A 146 20.26 -8.82 -12.36
CA VAL A 146 20.30 -9.50 -13.67
C VAL A 146 21.71 -9.84 -14.13
N LEU A 147 22.76 -9.20 -13.58
CA LEU A 147 24.16 -9.54 -13.90
C LEU A 147 24.65 -10.81 -13.18
N GLN A 148 23.89 -11.33 -12.20
CA GLN A 148 24.20 -12.63 -11.59
C GLN A 148 23.69 -13.82 -12.43
N LEU A 149 22.72 -13.59 -13.32
CA LEU A 149 22.13 -14.65 -14.16
C LEU A 149 22.88 -14.89 -15.47
N THR A 150 23.88 -14.07 -15.81
CA THR A 150 24.67 -14.19 -17.05
C THR A 150 26.07 -14.76 -16.82
N ASN A 151 26.41 -15.16 -15.59
CA ASN A 151 27.73 -15.68 -15.20
C ASN A 151 27.74 -17.17 -14.83
N THR A 152 26.74 -17.94 -15.27
CA THR A 152 26.70 -19.42 -15.21
C THR A 152 26.44 -19.98 -16.60
#